data_AF-A0A349MXG6-F1
#
_entry.id   AF-A0A349MXG6-F1
#
_cell.length_a   1.000
_cell.length_b   1.000
_cell.length_c   1.000
_cell.angle_alpha   90.00
_cell.angle_beta   90.00
_cell.angle_gamma   90.00
#
_symmetry.space_group_name_H-M   'P 1'
#
loop_
_entity.id
_entity.type
_entity.pdbx_description
1 polymer ?
#
loop_
_entity_poly.entity_id
_entity_poly.type
_entity_poly.pdbx_seq_one_letter_code
_entity_poly.pdbx_strand_id
1 'polypeptide(L)'
;MGLIWSAVLAFLVTNPDDMIMLILFWGIVRTAKDRRTIIIGQYAGISTLVGASWLIGLGFMTVGAKWVGLLGLLPLTVGLVNLWRWFKRPRSSGEMTAASVVPGQLSLALVWSVTVRDGGDNLSVYIPFFVPQNLWHMLTIIAVFIVMTASWLWLSPRLVHTKTVGGTMDR
;
A
#
# COMPACT_ATOMS: atom_id res chain seq x y z
N MET A 1 -5.50 -5.42 23.27
CA MET A 1 -6.42 -5.91 22.21
C MET A 1 -6.82 -4.82 21.22
N GLY A 2 -7.19 -3.61 21.67
CA GLY A 2 -7.56 -2.51 20.75
C GLY A 2 -6.48 -2.15 19.71
N LEU A 3 -5.21 -2.07 20.10
CA LEU A 3 -4.11 -1.67 19.20
C LEU A 3 -3.92 -2.60 17.98
N ILE A 4 -3.98 -3.92 18.21
CA ILE A 4 -3.81 -4.92 17.14
C ILE A 4 -4.95 -4.77 16.12
N TRP A 5 -6.18 -4.65 16.59
CA TRP A 5 -7.34 -4.42 15.72
C TRP A 5 -7.25 -3.11 14.96
N SER A 6 -6.86 -2.01 15.62
CA SER A 6 -6.63 -0.73 14.96
C SER A 6 -5.55 -0.82 13.89
N ALA A 7 -4.45 -1.54 14.15
CA ALA A 7 -3.38 -1.73 13.19
C ALA A 7 -3.83 -2.60 11.99
N VAL A 8 -4.57 -3.69 12.24
CA VAL A 8 -5.17 -4.52 11.19
C VAL A 8 -6.12 -3.69 10.32
N LEU A 9 -7.02 -2.92 10.95
CA LEU A 9 -7.96 -2.07 10.24
C LEU A 9 -7.25 -0.97 9.43
N ALA A 10 -6.25 -0.31 10.03
CA ALA A 10 -5.45 0.69 9.34
C ALA A 10 -4.80 0.08 8.08
N PHE A 11 -4.16 -1.09 8.21
CA PHE A 11 -3.54 -1.77 7.08
C PHE A 11 -4.57 -2.18 6.01
N LEU A 12 -5.70 -2.77 6.41
CA LEU A 12 -6.73 -3.23 5.48
C LEU A 12 -7.32 -2.08 4.65
N VAL A 13 -7.53 -0.92 5.28
CA VAL A 13 -8.14 0.24 4.62
C VAL A 13 -7.15 0.95 3.68
N THR A 14 -5.85 0.95 4.01
CA THR A 14 -4.85 1.69 3.23
C THR A 14 -4.17 0.88 2.14
N ASN A 15 -4.09 -0.46 2.25
CA ASN A 15 -3.40 -1.29 1.26
C ASN A 15 -4.30 -2.13 0.30
N PRO A 16 -5.56 -1.76 -0.04
CA PRO A 16 -6.28 -2.43 -1.12
C PRO A 16 -5.56 -2.34 -2.48
N ASP A 17 -4.93 -1.22 -2.80
CA ASP A 17 -4.28 -0.99 -4.10
C ASP A 17 -3.03 -1.86 -4.30
N ASP A 18 -2.29 -2.13 -3.21
CA ASP A 18 -1.21 -3.11 -3.18
C ASP A 18 -1.66 -4.50 -3.63
N MET A 19 -2.89 -4.93 -3.32
CA MET A 19 -3.40 -6.23 -3.78
C MET A 19 -3.48 -6.26 -5.30
N ILE A 20 -3.93 -5.18 -5.93
CA ILE A 20 -4.04 -5.07 -7.38
C ILE A 20 -2.64 -5.10 -8.00
N MET A 21 -1.70 -4.32 -7.47
CA MET A 21 -0.31 -4.30 -7.95
C MET A 21 0.37 -5.67 -7.78
N LEU A 22 0.17 -6.35 -6.66
CA LEU A 22 0.67 -7.70 -6.45
C LEU A 22 0.10 -8.68 -7.48
N ILE A 23 -1.21 -8.66 -7.75
CA ILE A 23 -1.82 -9.49 -8.80
C ILE A 23 -1.16 -9.24 -10.16
N LEU A 24 -0.91 -7.97 -10.51
CA LEU A 24 -0.22 -7.61 -11.76
C LEU A 24 1.21 -8.16 -11.81
N PHE A 25 1.99 -7.99 -10.73
CA PHE A 25 3.34 -8.53 -10.64
C PHE A 25 3.37 -10.05 -10.77
N TRP A 26 2.45 -10.75 -10.08
CA TRP A 26 2.35 -12.21 -10.18
C TRP A 26 1.98 -12.68 -11.59
N GLY A 27 1.18 -11.92 -12.36
CA GLY A 27 0.84 -12.25 -13.74
C GLY A 27 2.04 -12.27 -14.71
N ILE A 28 3.08 -11.51 -14.41
CA ILE A 28 4.30 -11.44 -15.25
C ILE A 28 5.47 -12.26 -14.70
N VAL A 29 5.32 -12.95 -13.57
CA VAL A 29 6.35 -13.86 -13.04
C VAL A 29 6.66 -14.96 -14.04
N ARG A 30 7.94 -15.22 -14.28
CA ARG A 30 8.43 -16.34 -15.12
C ARG A 30 9.42 -17.23 -14.39
N THR A 31 10.12 -16.70 -13.39
CA THR A 31 11.20 -17.39 -12.68
C THR A 31 11.03 -17.34 -11.16
N ALA A 32 11.75 -18.22 -10.45
CA ALA A 32 11.82 -18.16 -8.98
C ALA A 32 12.49 -16.86 -8.48
N LYS A 33 13.37 -16.25 -9.30
CA LYS A 33 13.99 -14.95 -9.01
C LYS A 33 12.93 -13.85 -8.97
N ASP A 34 12.01 -13.83 -9.94
CA ASP A 34 10.94 -12.83 -9.98
C ASP A 34 10.06 -12.91 -8.73
N ARG A 35 9.73 -14.12 -8.27
CA ARG A 35 8.97 -14.31 -7.01
C ARG A 35 9.67 -13.69 -5.82
N ARG A 36 10.98 -13.92 -5.68
CA ARG A 36 11.79 -13.34 -4.60
C ARG A 36 11.84 -11.81 -4.73
N THR A 37 11.96 -11.29 -5.95
CA THR A 37 11.96 -9.85 -6.22
C THR A 37 10.65 -9.20 -5.77
N ILE A 38 9.48 -9.81 -6.03
CA ILE A 38 8.18 -9.31 -5.55
C ILE A 38 8.15 -9.27 -4.02
N ILE A 39 8.49 -10.39 -3.38
CA ILE A 39 8.44 -10.51 -1.92
C ILE A 39 9.34 -9.47 -1.25
N ILE A 40 10.62 -9.40 -1.65
CA ILE A 40 11.59 -8.49 -1.06
C ILE A 40 11.20 -7.04 -1.37
N GLY A 41 10.74 -6.75 -2.59
CA GLY A 41 10.33 -5.42 -3.01
C GLY A 41 9.13 -4.90 -2.20
N GLN A 42 8.11 -5.74 -1.98
CA GLN A 42 6.93 -5.37 -1.20
C GLN A 42 7.31 -5.08 0.26
N TYR A 43 8.10 -5.96 0.90
CA TYR A 43 8.55 -5.73 2.27
C TYR A 43 9.42 -4.47 2.38
N ALA A 44 10.32 -4.23 1.42
CA ALA A 44 11.12 -3.02 1.39
C ALA A 44 10.24 -1.77 1.25
N GLY A 45 9.21 -1.81 0.40
CA GLY A 45 8.30 -0.70 0.18
C GLY A 45 7.46 -0.38 1.41
N ILE A 46 6.78 -1.38 1.98
CA ILE A 46 6.01 -1.23 3.23
C ILE A 46 6.90 -0.76 4.38
N SER A 47 8.11 -1.31 4.53
CA SER A 47 9.04 -0.88 5.57
C SER A 47 9.47 0.58 5.38
N THR A 48 9.64 1.02 4.13
CA THR A 48 9.95 2.42 3.80
C THR A 48 8.81 3.34 4.21
N LEU A 49 7.56 3.00 3.89
CA LEU A 49 6.37 3.79 4.24
C LEU A 49 6.17 3.88 5.75
N VAL A 50 6.30 2.74 6.46
CA VAL A 50 6.19 2.67 7.92
C VAL A 50 7.31 3.46 8.59
N GLY A 51 8.56 3.28 8.15
CA GLY A 51 9.71 4.00 8.68
C GLY A 51 9.61 5.51 8.44
N ALA A 52 9.23 5.93 7.23
CA ALA A 52 8.99 7.34 6.91
C ALA A 52 7.87 7.93 7.79
N SER A 53 6.76 7.22 7.95
CA SER A 53 5.64 7.66 8.79
C SER A 53 6.06 7.85 10.25
N TRP A 54 6.85 6.92 10.78
CA TRP A 54 7.36 7.01 12.14
C TRP A 54 8.33 8.18 12.32
N LEU A 55 9.30 8.35 11.41
CA LEU A 55 10.25 9.48 11.44
C LEU A 55 9.55 10.84 11.35
N ILE A 56 8.56 10.96 10.45
CA ILE A 56 7.75 12.17 10.32
C ILE A 56 6.95 12.40 11.62
N GLY A 57 6.35 11.33 12.17
CA GLY A 57 5.63 11.39 13.44
C GLY A 57 6.47 11.90 14.61
N LEU A 58 7.73 11.44 14.73
CA LEU A 58 8.68 11.93 15.72
C LEU A 58 8.96 13.44 15.54
N GLY A 59 9.09 13.90 14.29
CA GLY A 59 9.22 15.32 13.97
C GLY A 59 8.05 16.14 14.51
N PHE A 60 6.82 15.67 14.32
CA PHE A 60 5.62 16.36 14.82
C PHE A 60 5.53 16.46 16.34
N MET A 61 6.12 15.53 17.09
CA MET A 61 6.14 15.58 18.56
C MET A 61 6.91 16.80 19.08
N THR A 62 7.85 17.35 18.31
CA THR A 62 8.62 18.55 18.69
C THR A 62 7.86 19.87 18.54
N VAL A 63 6.76 19.87 17.77
CA VAL A 63 6.01 21.09 17.40
C VAL A 63 4.88 21.42 18.40
N GLY A 64 4.57 20.48 19.31
CA GLY A 64 3.60 20.64 20.39
C GLY A 64 2.22 20.00 20.12
N ALA A 65 1.56 19.53 21.18
CA ALA A 65 0.36 18.68 21.12
C ALA A 65 -0.81 19.27 20.31
N LYS A 66 -0.91 20.59 20.20
CA LYS A 66 -1.97 21.29 19.44
C LYS A 66 -1.92 20.96 17.94
N TRP A 67 -0.73 20.74 17.39
CA TRP A 67 -0.55 20.42 15.96
C TRP A 67 -0.77 18.94 15.65
N VAL A 68 -0.60 18.07 16.64
CA VAL A 68 -0.85 16.62 16.50
C VAL A 68 -2.32 16.34 16.21
N GLY A 69 -3.24 17.05 16.86
CA GLY A 69 -4.68 16.91 16.60
C GLY A 69 -5.10 17.25 15.17
N LEU A 70 -4.34 18.11 14.48
CA LEU A 70 -4.59 18.48 13.09
C LEU A 70 -4.17 17.38 12.10
N LEU A 71 -3.37 16.39 12.51
CA LEU A 71 -2.97 15.28 11.63
C LEU A 71 -4.17 14.43 11.21
N GLY A 72 -5.26 14.43 11.97
CA GLY A 72 -6.54 13.81 11.57
C GLY A 72 -7.17 14.48 10.33
N LEU A 73 -6.75 15.70 9.98
CA LEU A 73 -7.17 16.36 8.74
C LEU A 73 -6.41 15.83 7.51
N LEU A 74 -5.23 15.21 7.67
CA LEU A 74 -4.49 14.61 6.55
C LEU A 74 -5.31 13.56 5.80
N PRO A 75 -5.86 12.51 6.44
CA PRO A 75 -6.65 11.52 5.71
C PRO A 75 -7.95 12.11 5.15
N LEU A 76 -8.57 13.08 5.84
CA LEU A 76 -9.79 13.76 5.36
C LEU A 76 -9.52 14.59 4.10
N THR A 77 -8.43 15.34 4.07
CA THR A 77 -8.05 16.16 2.91
C THR A 77 -7.71 15.30 1.70
N VAL A 78 -6.95 14.22 1.88
CA VAL A 78 -6.65 13.25 0.82
C VAL A 78 -7.94 12.61 0.29
N GLY A 79 -8.82 12.16 1.18
CA GLY A 79 -10.12 11.58 0.81
C GLY A 79 -11.01 12.54 0.02
N LEU A 80 -11.13 13.80 0.47
CA LEU A 80 -11.95 14.81 -0.19
C LEU A 80 -11.40 15.20 -1.57
N VAL A 81 -10.07 15.35 -1.68
CA VAL A 81 -9.40 15.62 -2.96
C VAL A 81 -9.64 14.47 -3.94
N ASN A 82 -9.55 13.23 -3.48
CA ASN A 82 -9.80 12.05 -4.31
C ASN A 82 -11.27 11.97 -4.77
N LEU A 83 -12.23 12.25 -3.89
CA LEU A 83 -13.66 12.31 -4.23
C LEU A 83 -13.95 13.41 -5.27
N TRP A 84 -13.37 14.60 -5.08
CA TRP A 84 -13.52 15.71 -6.02
C TRP A 84 -12.94 15.39 -7.40
N ARG A 85 -11.74 14.77 -7.43
CA ARG A 85 -11.11 14.31 -8.67
C ARG A 85 -11.97 13.30 -9.39
N TRP A 86 -12.56 12.36 -8.67
CA TRP A 86 -13.49 11.38 -9.24
C TRP A 86 -14.69 12.05 -9.91
N PHE A 87 -15.29 13.06 -9.27
CA PHE A 87 -16.42 13.79 -9.83
C PHE A 87 -16.08 14.58 -11.12
N LYS A 88 -14.82 15.02 -11.25
CA LYS A 88 -14.34 15.76 -12.43
C LYS A 88 -13.79 14.88 -13.57
N ARG A 89 -13.72 13.56 -13.42
CA ARG A 89 -13.14 12.69 -14.46
C ARG A 89 -14.02 12.66 -15.71
N PRO A 90 -13.50 13.04 -16.91
CA PRO A 90 -14.20 12.83 -18.17
C PRO A 90 -14.42 11.33 -18.40
N ARG A 91 -15.61 10.94 -18.87
CA ARG A 91 -16.01 9.53 -19.11
C ARG A 91 -15.16 8.78 -20.15
N SER A 92 -14.21 9.44 -20.83
CA SER A 92 -13.42 8.89 -21.93
C SER A 92 -11.98 8.51 -21.56
N SER A 93 -11.58 8.49 -20.28
CA SER A 93 -10.24 8.06 -19.90
C SER A 93 -10.10 6.55 -20.03
N GLY A 94 -9.40 6.12 -21.09
CA GLY A 94 -9.25 4.73 -21.51
C GLY A 94 -8.72 3.78 -20.44
N GLU A 95 -9.08 2.51 -20.62
CA GLU A 95 -8.62 1.39 -19.79
C GLU A 95 -7.08 1.38 -19.73
N MET A 96 -6.53 1.68 -18.55
CA MET A 96 -5.09 1.47 -18.31
C MET A 96 -4.84 -0.04 -18.33
N THR A 97 -4.26 -0.53 -19.42
CA THR A 97 -3.86 -1.94 -19.52
C THR A 97 -2.68 -2.21 -18.59
N ALA A 98 -2.62 -3.42 -18.02
CA ALA A 98 -1.52 -3.84 -17.14
C ALA A 98 -0.12 -3.58 -17.75
N ALA A 99 0.01 -3.66 -19.08
CA ALA A 99 1.23 -3.41 -19.84
C ALA A 99 1.72 -1.96 -19.79
N SER A 100 0.83 -0.99 -19.51
CA SER A 100 1.18 0.43 -19.36
C SER A 100 1.69 0.79 -17.97
N VAL A 101 1.41 -0.05 -16.96
CA VAL A 101 1.73 0.21 -15.55
C VAL A 101 2.99 -0.53 -15.12
N VAL A 102 3.22 -1.73 -15.64
CA VAL A 102 4.35 -2.58 -15.25
C VAL A 102 5.24 -2.86 -16.47
N PRO A 103 6.51 -2.39 -16.48
CA PRO A 103 7.48 -2.76 -17.51
C PRO A 103 7.63 -4.28 -17.63
N GLY A 104 7.94 -4.77 -18.83
CA GLY A 104 8.08 -6.22 -19.10
C GLY A 104 9.20 -6.93 -18.32
N GLN A 105 9.99 -6.21 -17.51
CA GLN A 105 11.03 -6.78 -16.66
C GLN A 105 10.80 -6.43 -15.18
N LEU A 106 10.75 -7.46 -14.36
CA LEU A 106 10.55 -7.34 -12.93
C LEU A 106 11.89 -7.06 -12.23
N SER A 107 11.99 -5.93 -11.54
CA SER A 107 13.18 -5.55 -10.77
C SER A 107 12.81 -5.17 -9.35
N LEU A 108 13.76 -5.28 -8.42
CA LEU A 108 13.53 -4.95 -7.02
C LEU A 108 13.14 -3.46 -6.88
N ALA A 109 13.85 -2.59 -7.59
CA ALA A 109 13.59 -1.16 -7.62
C ALA A 109 12.19 -0.84 -8.17
N LEU A 110 11.73 -1.56 -9.19
CA LEU A 110 10.37 -1.42 -9.71
C LEU A 110 9.32 -1.75 -8.65
N VAL A 111 9.39 -2.94 -8.04
CA VAL A 111 8.39 -3.36 -7.04
C VAL A 111 8.41 -2.41 -5.84
N TRP A 112 9.59 -2.08 -5.34
CA TRP A 112 9.76 -1.13 -4.24
C TRP A 112 9.17 0.25 -4.58
N SER A 113 9.55 0.82 -5.72
CA SER A 113 9.12 2.17 -6.11
C SER A 113 7.63 2.26 -6.37
N VAL A 114 7.02 1.22 -6.97
CA VAL A 114 5.57 1.14 -7.15
C VAL A 114 4.88 1.06 -5.78
N THR A 115 5.35 0.19 -4.88
CA THR A 115 4.78 0.07 -3.52
C THR A 115 4.84 1.41 -2.76
N VAL A 116 5.97 2.11 -2.81
CA VAL A 116 6.14 3.40 -2.13
C VAL A 116 5.29 4.50 -2.78
N ARG A 117 5.21 4.51 -4.12
CA ARG A 117 4.41 5.47 -4.86
C ARG A 117 2.92 5.28 -4.60
N ASP A 118 2.46 4.04 -4.61
CA ASP A 118 1.06 3.68 -4.43
C ASP A 118 0.64 3.93 -2.98
N GLY A 119 1.43 3.44 -2.01
CA GLY A 119 1.17 3.68 -0.58
C GLY A 119 1.58 5.06 -0.07
N GLY A 120 1.74 6.07 -0.94
CA GLY A 120 2.04 7.44 -0.54
C GLY A 120 0.89 8.09 0.25
N ASP A 121 -0.35 7.72 -0.06
CA ASP A 121 -1.53 8.13 0.69
C ASP A 121 -1.67 7.40 2.04
N ASN A 122 -1.08 6.20 2.18
CA ASN A 122 -0.97 5.49 3.47
C ASN A 122 -0.30 6.35 4.54
N LEU A 123 0.64 7.22 4.16
CA LEU A 123 1.30 8.15 5.08
C LEU A 123 0.30 9.03 5.83
N SER A 124 -0.79 9.44 5.18
CA SER A 124 -1.84 10.27 5.79
C SER A 124 -2.53 9.58 6.97
N VAL A 125 -2.59 8.24 6.97
CA VAL A 125 -3.17 7.44 8.06
C VAL A 125 -2.08 6.98 9.03
N TYR A 126 -0.92 6.56 8.53
CA TYR A 126 0.15 6.01 9.35
C TYR A 126 0.80 7.06 10.25
N ILE A 127 1.07 8.28 9.74
CA ILE A 127 1.67 9.36 10.53
C ILE A 127 0.86 9.64 11.81
N PRO A 128 -0.43 10.03 11.76
CA PRO A 128 -1.22 10.25 12.97
C PRO A 128 -1.36 8.99 13.83
N PHE A 129 -1.30 7.79 13.24
CA PHE A 129 -1.39 6.55 13.98
C PHE A 129 -0.14 6.26 14.83
N PHE A 130 1.05 6.65 14.36
CA PHE A 130 2.32 6.47 15.06
C PHE A 130 2.63 7.53 16.11
N VAL A 131 2.16 8.77 15.95
CA VAL A 131 2.47 9.86 16.89
C VAL A 131 2.15 9.54 18.36
N PRO A 132 0.98 9.00 18.75
CA PRO A 132 0.68 8.75 20.16
C PRO A 132 1.33 7.47 20.72
N GLN A 133 2.13 6.74 19.92
CA GLN A 133 2.60 5.40 20.28
C GLN A 133 3.96 5.42 20.96
N ASN A 134 4.15 4.56 21.95
CA ASN A 134 5.46 4.24 22.50
C ASN A 134 6.18 3.19 21.62
N LEU A 135 7.45 2.92 21.92
CA LEU A 135 8.28 1.98 21.16
C LEU A 135 7.68 0.56 21.10
N TRP A 136 7.10 0.06 22.20
CA TRP A 136 6.51 -1.29 22.26
C TRP A 136 5.26 -1.42 21.38
N HIS A 137 4.41 -0.39 21.40
CA HIS A 137 3.25 -0.31 20.52
C HIS A 137 3.66 -0.21 19.06
N MET A 138 4.71 0.56 18.74
CA MET A 138 5.26 0.63 17.39
C MET A 138 5.76 -0.74 16.90
N LEU A 139 6.54 -1.46 17.72
CA LEU A 139 7.00 -2.82 17.37
C LEU A 139 5.82 -3.77 17.15
N THR A 140 4.75 -3.63 17.94
CA THR A 140 3.51 -4.41 17.75
C THR A 140 2.83 -4.08 16.41
N ILE A 141 2.72 -2.80 16.06
CA ILE A 141 2.14 -2.36 14.77
C ILE A 141 2.98 -2.90 13.61
N ILE A 142 4.31 -2.78 13.68
CA ILE A 142 5.23 -3.30 12.66
C ILE A 142 5.05 -4.81 12.49
N ALA A 143 4.99 -5.56 13.60
CA ALA A 143 4.76 -7.01 13.54
C ALA A 143 3.42 -7.35 12.86
N VAL A 144 2.35 -6.62 13.17
CA VAL A 144 1.05 -6.78 12.49
C VAL A 144 1.18 -6.49 11.00
N PHE A 145 1.83 -5.40 10.60
CA PHE A 145 1.99 -5.04 9.20
C PHE A 145 2.81 -6.06 8.42
N ILE A 146 3.84 -6.66 9.04
CA ILE A 146 4.60 -7.75 8.45
C ILE A 146 3.70 -8.96 8.19
N VAL A 147 2.89 -9.38 9.17
CA VAL A 147 1.96 -10.51 9.04
C VAL A 147 0.88 -10.23 7.99
N MET A 148 0.35 -9.02 7.96
CA MET A 148 -0.65 -8.61 6.97
C MET A 148 -0.06 -8.57 5.55
N THR A 149 1.16 -8.05 5.40
CA THR A 149 1.90 -8.07 4.12
C THR A 149 2.15 -9.51 3.66
N ALA A 150 2.54 -10.41 4.57
CA ALA A 150 2.67 -11.83 4.28
C ALA A 150 1.34 -12.43 3.78
N SER A 151 0.22 -12.02 4.39
CA SER A 151 -1.12 -12.46 4.00
C SER A 151 -1.48 -11.97 2.60
N TRP A 152 -1.14 -10.73 2.23
CA TRP A 152 -1.33 -10.19 0.87
C TRP A 152 -0.47 -10.92 -0.16
N LEU A 153 0.81 -11.15 0.15
CA LEU A 153 1.73 -11.91 -0.70
C LEU A 153 1.29 -13.36 -0.89
N TRP A 154 0.66 -13.95 0.13
CA TRP A 154 0.09 -15.29 0.04
C TRP A 154 -1.21 -15.31 -0.77
N LEU A 155 -2.10 -14.33 -0.58
CA LEU A 155 -3.41 -14.32 -1.24
C LEU A 155 -3.32 -13.96 -2.73
N SER A 156 -2.48 -12.97 -3.07
CA SER A 156 -2.42 -12.38 -4.42
C SER A 156 -2.16 -13.37 -5.57
N PRO A 157 -1.27 -14.38 -5.49
CA PRO A 157 -1.11 -15.37 -6.56
C PRO A 157 -2.38 -16.19 -6.84
N ARG A 158 -3.20 -16.42 -5.81
CA ARG A 158 -4.44 -17.21 -5.95
C ARG A 158 -5.51 -16.45 -6.73
N LEU A 159 -5.49 -15.12 -6.61
CA LEU A 159 -6.42 -14.23 -7.31
C LEU A 159 -6.06 -14.01 -8.78
N VAL A 160 -4.81 -14.31 -9.19
CA VAL A 160 -4.43 -14.28 -10.61
C VAL A 160 -5.20 -15.35 -11.39
N HIS A 161 -5.33 -16.55 -10.83
CA HIS A 161 -5.95 -17.69 -11.50
C HIS A 161 -7.49 -17.66 -11.56
N THR A 162 -8.14 -16.82 -10.74
CA THR A 162 -9.60 -16.66 -10.80
C THR A 162 -10.05 -15.69 -11.90
N LYS A 163 -9.12 -14.87 -12.44
CA LYS A 163 -9.36 -14.02 -13.62
C LYS A 163 -8.90 -14.70 -14.91
N THR A 164 -9.34 -15.94 -15.16
CA THR A 164 -9.45 -16.43 -16.55
C THR A 164 -10.74 -15.85 -17.16
N VAL A 165 -10.78 -14.53 -17.34
CA VAL A 165 -11.77 -13.87 -18.20
C VAL A 165 -11.00 -13.37 -19.42
N GLY A 166 -10.86 -14.28 -20.38
CA GLY A 166 -10.21 -14.06 -21.67
C GLY A 166 -10.34 -15.25 -22.60
N GLY A 167 -11.32 -16.12 -22.35
CA GLY A 167 -11.58 -17.34 -23.13
C GLY A 167 -12.94 -17.30 -23.78
N THR A 168 -13.29 -16.22 -24.48
CA THR A 168 -14.42 -16.19 -25.44
C THR A 168 -14.35 -14.90 -26.27
N MET A 169 -13.31 -14.73 -27.07
CA MET A 169 -13.34 -13.85 -28.26
C MET A 169 -12.41 -14.45 -29.31
N ASP A 170 -12.79 -15.63 -29.79
CA ASP A 170 -12.37 -16.15 -31.09
C ASP A 170 -13.61 -16.82 -31.70
N ARG A 171 -14.31 -16.08 -32.56
CA ARG A 171 -15.20 -16.57 -33.60
C ARG A 171 -15.19 -15.58 -34.76
#